data_AF-A0A8H4VEW0-F1
#
_entry.id   AF-A0A8H4VEW0-F1
#
_cell.length_a   1.000
_cell.length_b   1.000
_cell.length_c   1.000
_cell.angle_alpha   90.00
_cell.angle_beta   90.00
_cell.angle_gamma   90.00
#
_symmetry.space_group_name_H-M   'P 1'
#
loop_
_entity.id
_entity.type
_entity.pdbx_description
1 polymer ?
#
loop_
_entity_poly.entity_id
_entity_poly.type
_entity_poly.pdbx_seq_one_letter_code
_entity_poly.pdbx_strand_id
1 'polypeptide(L)'
;MDDLFNIHLSDEEEDVVAKKADRTVQTEDAFQAVKRRYRVKMENGQISEALTLPLRPDASKQDIQQLLHAVEELYFFRRYRDALSFIDTITSDGSCQALDHDTRQLLVAYRQKCLRRLTV
;
A
#
# COMPACT_ATOMS: atom_id res chain seq x y z
N MET A 1 1.09 55.43 -5.70
CA MET A 1 0.70 54.11 -5.16
C MET A 1 1.32 53.10 -6.11
N ASP A 2 2.65 52.98 -6.08
CA ASP A 2 3.42 52.10 -6.97
C ASP A 2 4.78 51.89 -6.32
N ASP A 3 4.93 50.85 -5.50
CA ASP A 3 6.25 50.32 -5.11
C ASP A 3 6.15 48.89 -4.57
N LEU A 4 5.37 48.02 -5.23
CA LEU A 4 5.15 46.65 -4.76
C LEU A 4 6.05 45.60 -5.43
N PHE A 5 6.86 45.96 -6.41
CA PHE A 5 7.73 44.99 -7.12
C PHE A 5 9.08 45.56 -7.55
N ASN A 6 9.82 46.19 -6.63
CA ASN A 6 11.23 46.52 -6.87
C ASN A 6 12.14 45.52 -6.15
N ILE A 7 12.19 44.29 -6.65
CA ILE A 7 13.11 43.26 -6.16
C ILE A 7 14.42 43.39 -6.95
N HIS A 8 15.39 44.11 -6.39
CA HIS A 8 16.78 44.11 -6.89
C HIS A 8 17.48 42.84 -6.41
N LEU A 9 17.70 41.89 -7.32
CA LEU A 9 18.62 40.78 -7.12
C LEU A 9 20.05 41.30 -7.33
N SER A 10 20.71 41.74 -6.24
CA SER A 10 22.17 41.84 -6.20
C SER A 10 22.72 40.49 -5.78
N ASP A 11 23.36 39.81 -6.73
CA ASP A 11 24.15 38.59 -6.54
C ASP A 11 25.51 38.98 -5.97
N GLU A 12 25.63 39.05 -4.64
CA GLU A 12 26.90 39.16 -3.92
C GLU A 12 26.62 39.04 -2.43
N GLU A 13 26.72 37.83 -1.86
CA GLU A 13 27.30 37.56 -0.53
C GLU A 13 27.77 36.10 -0.46
N GLU A 14 29.07 35.91 -0.68
CA GLU A 14 29.83 34.72 -0.30
C GLU A 14 29.83 34.63 1.22
N ASP A 15 28.99 33.75 1.80
CA ASP A 15 29.01 33.50 3.24
C ASP A 15 29.34 32.04 3.56
N VAL A 16 30.54 31.91 4.13
CA VAL A 16 31.30 30.71 4.42
C VAL A 16 30.74 30.05 5.67
N VAL A 17 29.50 29.56 5.59
CA VAL A 17 28.92 28.72 6.64
C VAL A 17 28.91 27.30 6.14
N ALA A 18 29.80 26.47 6.69
CA ALA A 18 29.77 25.02 6.57
C ALA A 18 28.42 24.49 7.08
N LYS A 19 27.43 24.51 6.19
CA LYS A 19 26.07 24.05 6.43
C LYS A 19 26.14 22.54 6.62
N LYS A 20 25.78 22.08 7.82
CA LYS A 20 25.28 20.72 8.05
C LYS A 20 24.42 20.38 6.84
N ALA A 21 24.82 19.37 6.05
CA ALA A 21 24.17 19.02 4.80
C ALA A 21 22.65 19.03 5.03
N ASP A 22 21.99 20.02 4.43
CA ASP A 22 20.58 20.27 4.63
C ASP A 22 19.87 19.00 4.13
N ARG A 23 19.27 18.25 5.07
CA ARG A 23 18.85 16.84 4.88
C ARG A 23 17.79 16.67 3.78
N THR A 24 17.32 17.79 3.23
CA THR A 24 16.22 17.91 2.29
C THR A 24 16.66 18.53 0.96
N VAL A 25 17.90 19.00 0.82
CA VAL A 25 18.37 19.61 -0.44
C VAL A 25 18.72 18.49 -1.42
N GLN A 26 17.91 18.37 -2.46
CA GLN A 26 18.16 17.53 -3.62
C GLN A 26 18.56 18.43 -4.79
N THR A 27 19.66 18.11 -5.47
CA THR A 27 20.04 18.82 -6.69
C THR A 27 19.04 18.51 -7.81
N GLU A 28 18.87 19.44 -8.76
CA GLU A 28 17.95 19.26 -9.89
C GLU A 28 18.26 17.98 -10.68
N ASP A 29 19.55 17.67 -10.90
CA ASP A 29 19.94 16.44 -11.60
C ASP A 29 19.52 15.17 -10.84
N ALA A 30 19.66 15.16 -9.51
CA ALA A 30 19.19 14.07 -8.67
C ALA A 30 17.66 13.94 -8.70
N PHE A 31 16.93 15.05 -8.75
CA PHE A 31 15.47 15.05 -8.90
C PHE A 31 15.05 14.47 -10.26
N GLN A 32 15.70 14.91 -11.35
CA GLN A 32 15.44 14.39 -12.69
C GLN A 32 15.80 12.91 -12.82
N ALA A 33 16.85 12.43 -12.15
CA ALA A 33 17.17 11.01 -12.06
C ALA A 33 16.06 10.20 -11.36
N VAL A 34 15.55 10.68 -10.22
CA VAL A 34 14.42 10.05 -9.52
C VAL A 34 13.17 10.07 -10.37
N LYS A 35 12.83 11.22 -10.99
CA LYS A 35 11.67 11.37 -11.86
C LYS A 35 11.69 10.41 -13.05
N ARG A 36 12.86 10.25 -13.71
CA ARG A 36 13.05 9.30 -14.81
C ARG A 36 12.82 7.85 -14.37
N ARG A 37 13.23 7.51 -13.15
CA ARG A 37 13.12 6.16 -12.60
C ARG A 37 11.79 5.90 -11.88
N TYR A 38 11.04 6.97 -11.57
CA TYR A 38 9.83 6.86 -10.78
C TYR A 38 8.76 6.06 -11.54
N ARG A 39 8.27 5.01 -10.88
CA ARG A 39 7.13 4.23 -11.32
C ARG A 39 6.07 4.36 -10.23
N VAL A 40 4.88 4.79 -10.61
CA VAL A 40 3.73 4.78 -9.70
C VAL A 40 3.52 3.34 -9.26
N LYS A 41 3.46 3.11 -7.95
CA LYS A 41 3.05 1.81 -7.41
C LYS A 41 1.58 1.61 -7.79
N MET A 42 1.31 0.71 -8.71
CA MET A 42 -0.06 0.30 -9.04
C MET A 42 -0.36 -0.98 -8.30
N GLU A 43 -1.28 -0.93 -7.35
CA GLU A 43 -1.78 -2.10 -6.63
C GLU A 43 -2.94 -2.68 -7.45
N ASN A 44 -2.67 -3.78 -8.18
CA ASN A 44 -3.55 -4.33 -9.23
C ASN A 44 -4.36 -5.56 -8.78
N GLY A 45 -4.58 -5.80 -7.47
CA GLY A 45 -5.24 -7.04 -7.07
C GLY A 45 -4.29 -8.22 -6.85
N GLN A 46 -2.99 -7.97 -6.66
CA GLN A 46 -1.95 -9.01 -6.60
C GLN A 46 -1.45 -9.28 -5.19
N ILE A 47 -2.04 -8.68 -4.14
CA ILE A 47 -1.60 -8.93 -2.75
C ILE A 47 -1.77 -10.42 -2.41
N SER A 48 -2.82 -11.07 -2.93
CA SER A 48 -3.04 -12.52 -2.75
C SER A 48 -1.91 -13.40 -3.29
N GLU A 49 -1.18 -12.96 -4.32
CA GLU A 49 -0.07 -13.70 -4.93
C GLU A 49 1.23 -13.55 -4.15
N ALA A 50 1.39 -12.42 -3.44
CA ALA A 50 2.58 -12.13 -2.64
C ALA A 50 2.55 -12.80 -1.25
N LEU A 51 1.40 -13.32 -0.84
CA LEU A 51 1.22 -13.95 0.46
C LEU A 51 1.72 -15.39 0.46
N THR A 52 2.53 -15.72 1.47
CA THR A 52 2.94 -17.11 1.71
C THR A 52 1.92 -17.77 2.62
N LEU A 53 1.06 -18.62 2.05
CA LEU A 53 0.13 -19.47 2.77
C LEU A 53 0.68 -20.91 2.87
N PRO A 54 0.37 -21.67 3.94
CA PRO A 54 -0.50 -21.31 5.06
C PRO A 54 0.17 -20.36 6.06
N LEU A 55 -0.62 -19.52 6.73
CA LEU A 55 -0.15 -18.69 7.83
C LEU A 55 0.35 -19.60 8.96
N ARG A 56 1.56 -19.30 9.44
CA ARG A 56 2.12 -19.99 10.60
C ARG A 56 1.29 -19.64 11.84
N PRO A 57 1.20 -20.54 12.84
CA PRO A 57 0.41 -20.28 14.06
C PRO A 57 0.95 -19.10 14.90
N ASP A 58 2.19 -18.67 14.67
CA ASP A 58 2.82 -17.48 15.25
C ASP A 58 2.71 -16.23 14.33
N ALA A 59 1.77 -16.23 13.39
CA ALA A 59 1.56 -15.12 12.45
C ALA A 59 1.46 -13.79 13.17
N SER A 60 2.17 -12.80 12.64
CA SER A 60 2.13 -11.45 13.17
C SER A 60 0.80 -10.77 12.81
N LYS A 61 0.44 -9.73 13.56
CA LYS A 61 -0.72 -8.90 13.21
C LYS A 61 -0.61 -8.31 11.80
N GLN A 62 0.61 -8.06 11.31
CA GLN A 62 0.82 -7.58 9.95
C GLN A 62 0.44 -8.64 8.92
N ASP A 63 0.79 -9.92 9.15
CA ASP A 63 0.45 -11.01 8.24
C ASP A 63 -1.06 -11.21 8.14
N ILE A 64 -1.75 -11.13 9.28
CA ILE A 64 -3.22 -11.19 9.36
C ILE A 64 -3.86 -10.02 8.60
N GLN A 65 -3.33 -8.80 8.74
CA GLN A 65 -3.81 -7.63 8.01
C GLN A 65 -3.58 -7.75 6.50
N GLN A 66 -2.41 -8.23 6.07
CA GLN A 66 -2.11 -8.43 4.66
C GLN A 66 -3.05 -9.47 4.04
N LEU A 67 -3.35 -10.55 4.75
CA LEU A 67 -4.35 -11.54 4.33
C LEU A 67 -5.74 -10.92 4.16
N LEU A 68 -6.19 -10.12 5.15
CA LEU A 68 -7.48 -9.46 5.06
C LEU A 68 -7.50 -8.51 3.86
N HIS A 69 -6.47 -7.69 3.69
CA HIS A 69 -6.36 -6.77 2.57
C HIS A 69 -6.33 -7.49 1.22
N ALA A 70 -5.74 -8.67 1.11
CA ALA A 70 -5.81 -9.46 -0.12
C ALA A 70 -7.26 -9.82 -0.50
N VAL A 71 -8.07 -10.21 0.48
CA VAL A 71 -9.50 -10.50 0.26
C VAL A 71 -10.28 -9.25 -0.13
N GLU A 72 -10.01 -8.14 0.56
CA GLU A 72 -10.64 -6.85 0.28
C GLU A 72 -10.30 -6.35 -1.12
N GLU A 73 -9.03 -6.44 -1.51
CA GLU A 73 -8.54 -6.05 -2.83
C GLU A 73 -9.26 -6.86 -3.91
N LEU A 74 -9.30 -8.20 -3.80
CA LEU A 74 -10.02 -9.05 -4.75
C LEU A 74 -11.52 -8.68 -4.84
N TYR A 75 -12.15 -8.33 -3.71
CA TYR A 75 -13.54 -7.84 -3.69
C TYR A 75 -13.71 -6.50 -4.41
N PHE A 76 -12.83 -5.52 -4.17
CA PHE A 76 -12.90 -4.20 -4.80
C PHE A 76 -12.60 -4.24 -6.31
N PHE A 77 -11.68 -5.10 -6.73
CA PHE A 77 -11.40 -5.38 -8.15
C PHE A 77 -12.48 -6.24 -8.83
N ARG A 78 -13.58 -6.55 -8.14
CA ARG A 78 -14.69 -7.38 -8.63
C ARG A 78 -14.28 -8.82 -9.02
N ARG A 79 -13.13 -9.28 -8.54
CA ARG A 79 -12.63 -10.66 -8.71
C ARG A 79 -13.25 -11.59 -7.66
N TYR A 80 -14.58 -11.66 -7.65
CA TYR A 80 -15.34 -12.34 -6.59
C TYR A 80 -15.06 -13.85 -6.52
N ARG A 81 -14.84 -14.50 -7.66
CA ARG A 81 -14.51 -15.94 -7.70
C ARG A 81 -13.16 -16.22 -7.06
N ASP A 82 -12.17 -15.39 -7.35
CA ASP A 82 -10.83 -15.51 -6.78
C ASP A 82 -10.86 -15.23 -5.28
N ALA A 83 -11.62 -14.22 -4.85
CA ALA A 83 -11.83 -13.93 -3.42
C ALA A 83 -12.46 -15.13 -2.69
N LEU A 84 -13.46 -15.80 -3.27
CA LEU A 84 -14.07 -16.99 -2.69
C LEU A 84 -13.07 -18.16 -2.60
N SER A 85 -12.35 -18.43 -3.70
CA SER A 85 -11.33 -19.47 -3.71
C SER A 85 -10.26 -19.22 -2.66
N PHE A 86 -9.84 -17.97 -2.48
CA PHE A 86 -8.84 -17.59 -1.50
C PHE A 86 -9.34 -17.79 -0.06
N ILE A 87 -10.57 -17.36 0.25
CA ILE A 87 -11.20 -17.59 1.56
C ILE A 87 -11.36 -19.09 1.85
N ASP A 88 -11.76 -19.88 0.86
CA ASP A 88 -11.91 -21.33 1.00
C ASP A 88 -10.54 -22.01 1.22
N THR A 89 -9.46 -21.54 0.57
CA THR A 89 -8.07 -21.98 0.83
C THR A 89 -7.65 -21.70 2.27
N ILE A 90 -7.86 -20.47 2.78
CA ILE A 90 -7.53 -20.07 4.17
C ILE A 90 -8.27 -20.91 5.22
N THR A 91 -9.48 -21.35 4.87
CA THR A 91 -10.29 -22.19 5.74
C THR A 91 -9.80 -23.64 5.72
N SER A 92 -9.31 -24.12 4.58
CA SER A 92 -8.89 -25.51 4.35
C SER A 92 -7.46 -25.79 4.78
N ASP A 93 -6.56 -24.81 4.68
CA ASP A 93 -5.11 -24.95 4.93
C ASP A 93 -4.72 -24.81 6.41
N GLY A 94 -5.69 -24.53 7.29
CA GLY A 94 -5.47 -24.34 8.73
C GLY A 94 -5.07 -22.93 9.14
N SER A 95 -4.88 -22.00 8.19
CA SER A 95 -4.57 -20.58 8.45
C SER A 95 -5.63 -19.91 9.33
N CYS A 96 -6.89 -20.38 9.25
CA CYS A 96 -7.99 -19.93 10.10
C CYS A 96 -7.71 -20.05 11.62
N GLN A 97 -6.82 -20.95 12.04
CA GLN A 97 -6.45 -21.11 13.47
C GLN A 97 -5.56 -19.97 13.97
N ALA A 98 -4.77 -19.36 13.09
CA ALA A 98 -3.92 -18.22 13.41
C ALA A 98 -4.69 -16.89 13.42
N LEU A 99 -5.96 -16.88 13.00
CA LEU A 99 -6.77 -15.66 12.88
C LEU A 99 -7.54 -15.34 14.16
N ASP A 100 -7.54 -14.05 14.51
CA ASP A 100 -8.42 -13.50 15.54
C ASP A 100 -9.90 -13.74 15.22
N HIS A 101 -10.75 -13.66 16.24
CA HIS A 101 -12.20 -13.86 16.06
C HIS A 101 -12.82 -12.84 15.09
N ASP A 102 -12.47 -11.57 15.22
CA ASP A 102 -13.01 -10.49 14.41
C ASP A 102 -12.62 -10.65 12.94
N THR A 103 -11.36 -11.02 12.66
CA THR A 103 -10.87 -11.28 11.30
C THR A 103 -11.65 -12.42 10.66
N ARG A 104 -11.93 -13.50 11.41
CA ARG A 104 -12.75 -14.62 10.91
C ARG A 104 -14.17 -14.18 10.58
N GLN A 105 -14.80 -13.36 11.43
CA GLN A 105 -16.12 -12.81 11.14
C GLN A 105 -16.13 -11.95 9.87
N LEU A 106 -15.09 -11.12 9.68
CA LEU A 106 -14.94 -10.30 8.48
C LEU A 106 -14.80 -11.15 7.21
N LEU A 107 -13.99 -12.22 7.24
CA LEU A 107 -13.87 -13.15 6.11
C LEU A 107 -15.21 -13.79 5.75
N VAL A 108 -16.01 -14.21 6.74
CA VAL A 108 -17.36 -14.74 6.50
C VAL A 108 -18.26 -13.69 5.86
N ALA A 109 -18.22 -12.44 6.33
CA ALA A 109 -19.00 -11.35 5.76
C ALA A 109 -18.60 -11.05 4.30
N TYR A 110 -17.29 -11.05 4.00
CA TYR A 110 -16.80 -10.87 2.63
C TYR A 110 -17.20 -12.04 1.72
N ARG A 111 -17.12 -13.28 2.20
CA ARG A 111 -17.61 -14.46 1.47
C ARG A 111 -19.08 -14.31 1.07
N GLN A 112 -19.94 -13.90 2.01
CA GLN A 112 -21.35 -13.64 1.74
C GLN A 112 -21.58 -12.48 0.76
N LYS A 113 -20.80 -11.40 0.88
CA LYS A 113 -20.85 -10.29 -0.08
C LYS A 113 -20.46 -10.74 -1.49
N CYS A 114 -19.39 -11.51 -1.65
CA CYS A 114 -18.97 -12.07 -2.94
C CYS A 114 -20.06 -12.96 -3.56
N LEU A 115 -20.65 -13.87 -2.78
CA LEU A 115 -21.74 -14.74 -3.27
C LEU A 115 -22.94 -13.92 -3.75
N ARG A 116 -23.36 -12.90 -2.98
CA ARG A 116 -24.44 -11.99 -3.40
C ARG A 116 -24.12 -11.27 -4.70
N ARG A 117 -22.87 -10.85 -4.91
CA ARG A 117 -22.42 -10.18 -6.15
C ARG A 117 -22.29 -11.10 -7.36
N LEU A 118 -22.17 -12.41 -7.16
CA LEU A 118 -22.14 -13.41 -8.24
C LEU A 118 -23.52 -13.94 -8.61
N THR A 119 -24.50 -13.81 -7.72
CA THR A 119 -25.88 -14.30 -7.92
C THR A 119 -26.79 -13.22 -8.51
N VAL A 120 -26.41 -11.95 -8.38
CA VAL A 120 -27.08 -10.77 -8.97
C VAL A 120 -26.44 -10.43 -10.31
#